data_AF-A0A537V1C1-F1
#
_entry.id   AF-A0A537V1C1-F1
#
_cell.length_a   1.000
_cell.length_b   1.000
_cell.length_c   1.000
_cell.angle_alpha   90.00
_cell.angle_beta   90.00
_cell.angle_gamma   90.00
#
_symmetry.space_group_name_H-M   'P 1'
#
loop_
_entity.id
_entity.type
_entity.pdbx_description
1 polymer ?
#
loop_
_entity_poly.entity_id
_entity_poly.type
_entity_poly.pdbx_seq_one_letter_code
_entity_poly.pdbx_strand_id
1 'polypeptide(L)'
;MPYMARQADLRAWEEECAEPGAPAHRARQVFHPDGARIFEEIDRLGVSDKGWGNLISSRVDVDFYRALPPAGYTKGLAAVERTDIGEGDVAPEVRGRHFFPYKPYHLDAHETRGSLAHLTNVVQRVLASGKYHGAIWTQGSPRIEETIYWLNLLLDCTVPVCGNAAQRPHGQVSDDGAKNLIDSVDYILSRVWADAAGRNRAGMVLIQEQQIFAARDVQKGDARPGGYVTTGGHGG
;
A
#
# COMPACT_ATOMS: atom_id res chain seq x y z
N MET A 1 -10.40 10.86 4.54
CA MET A 1 -10.58 12.29 4.20
C MET A 1 -11.94 12.82 4.66
N PRO A 2 -12.05 13.57 5.78
CA PRO A 2 -13.33 14.11 6.27
C PRO A 2 -13.50 15.62 5.97
N TYR A 3 -13.09 16.09 4.80
CA TYR A 3 -13.45 17.44 4.36
C TYR A 3 -14.63 17.33 3.40
N MET A 4 -15.81 17.79 3.83
CA MET A 4 -16.90 18.15 2.92
C MET A 4 -16.31 19.10 1.88
N ALA A 5 -16.07 18.61 0.67
CA ALA A 5 -15.74 19.50 -0.43
C ALA A 5 -17.05 19.95 -1.06
N ARG A 6 -17.07 21.17 -1.58
CA ARG A 6 -18.18 21.64 -2.41
C ARG A 6 -17.80 21.51 -3.87
N GLN A 7 -18.78 21.16 -4.69
CA GLN A 7 -18.69 21.31 -6.13
C GLN A 7 -18.61 22.81 -6.49
N ALA A 8 -18.23 23.12 -7.73
CA ALA A 8 -18.13 24.51 -8.20
C ALA A 8 -19.48 25.26 -8.10
N ASP A 9 -20.60 24.55 -8.12
CA ASP A 9 -21.96 25.08 -7.96
C ASP A 9 -22.42 25.13 -6.49
N LEU A 10 -21.49 24.98 -5.54
CA LEU A 10 -21.70 24.99 -4.09
C LEU A 10 -22.50 23.81 -3.52
N ARG A 11 -22.95 22.86 -4.36
CA ARG A 11 -23.53 21.61 -3.86
C ARG A 11 -22.49 20.78 -3.13
N ALA A 12 -22.98 20.00 -2.18
CA ALA A 12 -22.17 19.07 -1.44
C ALA A 12 -21.52 18.04 -2.38
N TRP A 13 -20.26 17.69 -2.12
CA TRP A 13 -19.57 16.58 -2.77
C TRP A 13 -19.27 15.53 -1.70
N GLU A 14 -20.29 14.81 -1.25
CA GLU A 14 -20.14 13.87 -0.13
C GLU A 14 -19.57 12.52 -0.57
N GLU A 15 -19.71 12.18 -1.85
CA GLU A 15 -19.37 10.86 -2.39
C GLU A 15 -18.06 10.86 -3.19
N GLU A 16 -17.68 9.69 -3.68
CA GLU A 16 -16.53 9.49 -4.57
C GLU A 16 -16.64 10.29 -5.88
N CYS A 17 -17.86 10.61 -6.30
CA CYS A 17 -18.19 11.33 -7.53
C CYS A 17 -19.13 12.51 -7.26
N ALA A 18 -19.09 13.50 -8.15
CA ALA A 18 -20.02 14.63 -8.13
C ALA A 18 -21.48 14.21 -8.39
N GLU A 19 -21.66 13.12 -9.14
CA GLU A 19 -22.94 12.48 -9.48
C GLU A 19 -22.69 10.99 -9.81
N PRO A 20 -23.69 10.09 -9.71
CA PRO A 20 -23.53 8.69 -10.07
C PRO A 20 -23.02 8.54 -11.51
N GLY A 21 -21.96 7.75 -11.73
CA GLY A 21 -21.39 7.53 -13.06
C GLY A 21 -20.60 8.72 -13.63
N ALA A 22 -20.24 9.72 -12.82
CA ALA A 22 -19.51 10.90 -13.28
C ALA A 22 -18.19 10.55 -14.01
N PRO A 23 -17.79 11.33 -15.03
CA PRO A 23 -16.49 11.13 -15.67
C PRO A 23 -15.33 11.38 -14.69
N ALA A 24 -14.14 10.87 -15.01
CA ALA A 24 -12.97 10.89 -14.12
C ALA A 24 -12.58 12.28 -13.58
N HIS A 25 -12.75 13.35 -14.35
CA HIS A 25 -12.44 14.71 -13.91
C HIS A 25 -13.46 15.28 -12.90
N ARG A 26 -14.61 14.61 -12.73
CA ARG A 26 -15.63 14.88 -11.71
C ARG A 26 -15.71 13.76 -10.65
N ALA A 27 -14.65 12.95 -10.56
CA ALA A 27 -14.45 11.94 -9.52
C ALA A 27 -13.24 12.29 -8.66
N ARG A 28 -13.26 11.87 -7.39
CA ARG A 28 -12.16 12.06 -6.45
C ARG A 28 -11.03 11.08 -6.73
N GLN A 29 -9.79 11.50 -6.43
CA GLN A 29 -8.75 10.54 -6.11
C GLN A 29 -8.91 10.15 -4.64
N VAL A 30 -9.21 8.87 -4.39
CA VAL A 30 -9.50 8.36 -3.04
C VAL A 30 -8.26 7.78 -2.34
N PHE A 31 -7.12 7.75 -3.03
CA PHE A 31 -5.83 7.31 -2.50
C PHE A 31 -4.79 8.43 -2.59
N HIS A 32 -3.76 8.35 -1.76
CA HIS A 32 -2.59 9.22 -1.88
C HIS A 32 -1.70 8.75 -3.03
N PRO A 33 -1.13 9.68 -3.83
CA PRO A 33 -0.18 9.31 -4.89
C PRO A 33 1.13 8.70 -4.38
N ASP A 34 1.48 8.98 -3.12
CA ASP A 34 2.66 8.47 -2.42
C ASP A 34 2.31 8.09 -0.96
N GLY A 35 3.09 7.16 -0.39
CA GLY A 35 2.91 6.63 0.96
C GLY A 35 3.41 7.54 2.09
N ALA A 36 4.29 8.51 1.80
CA ALA A 36 4.93 9.34 2.84
C ALA A 36 3.91 10.01 3.77
N ARG A 37 2.80 10.50 3.20
CA ARG A 37 1.76 11.18 3.97
C ARG A 37 1.12 10.28 5.03
N ILE A 38 0.84 9.02 4.68
CA ILE A 38 0.22 8.06 5.60
C ILE A 38 1.16 7.78 6.77
N PHE A 39 2.45 7.60 6.49
CA PHE A 39 3.46 7.33 7.51
C PHE A 39 3.69 8.55 8.41
N GLU A 40 3.75 9.76 7.84
CA GLU A 40 3.82 11.02 8.61
C GLU A 40 2.62 11.17 9.56
N GLU A 41 1.40 10.90 9.07
CA GLU A 41 0.18 11.00 9.88
C GLU A 41 0.15 9.96 11.01
N ILE A 42 0.60 8.72 10.74
CA ILE A 42 0.74 7.68 11.77
C ILE A 42 1.72 8.12 12.85
N ASP A 43 2.88 8.66 12.49
CA ASP A 43 3.87 9.10 13.48
C ASP A 43 3.42 10.30 14.29
N ARG A 44 2.73 11.24 13.64
CA ARG A 44 2.26 12.48 14.26
C ARG A 44 1.06 12.27 15.17
N LEU A 45 0.16 11.37 14.82
CA LEU A 45 -1.15 11.21 15.49
C LEU A 45 -1.27 9.90 16.27
N GLY A 46 -0.51 8.87 15.89
CA GLY A 46 -0.52 7.57 16.53
C GLY A 46 0.19 7.59 17.88
N VAL A 47 -0.37 6.87 18.85
CA VAL A 47 0.21 6.69 20.18
C VAL A 47 0.13 5.21 20.55
N SER A 48 1.21 4.64 21.08
CA SER A 48 1.23 3.25 21.55
C SER A 48 0.39 3.07 22.81
N ASP A 49 0.14 1.81 23.17
CA ASP A 49 -0.41 1.40 24.47
C ASP A 49 0.37 1.98 25.68
N LYS A 50 1.68 2.19 25.49
CA LYS A 50 2.60 2.82 26.47
C LYS A 50 2.68 4.34 26.40
N GLY A 51 1.92 5.01 25.54
CA GLY A 51 1.94 6.47 25.43
C GLY A 51 3.07 7.05 24.58
N TRP A 52 3.73 6.27 23.73
CA TRP A 52 4.81 6.74 22.86
C TRP A 52 4.25 7.17 21.49
N GLY A 53 4.72 8.31 20.97
CA GLY A 53 4.48 8.72 19.58
C GLY A 53 5.64 8.33 18.65
N ASN A 54 5.60 8.78 17.39
CA ASN A 54 6.63 8.48 16.38
C ASN A 54 6.89 6.97 16.24
N LEU A 55 5.81 6.20 16.14
CA LEU A 55 5.83 4.75 16.21
C LEU A 55 6.63 4.09 15.08
N ILE A 56 6.94 4.78 14.00
CA ILE A 56 7.73 4.29 12.86
C ILE A 56 9.09 4.99 12.84
N SER A 57 9.14 6.32 12.72
CA SER A 57 10.39 7.09 12.57
C SER A 57 11.35 7.00 13.76
N SER A 58 10.88 6.63 14.96
CA SER A 58 11.78 6.35 16.08
C SER A 58 12.56 5.03 15.94
N ARG A 59 12.21 4.19 14.96
CA ARG A 59 12.74 2.82 14.80
C ARG A 59 13.37 2.58 13.45
N VAL A 60 12.85 3.19 12.38
CA VAL A 60 13.28 2.96 11.00
C VAL A 60 13.19 4.23 10.15
N ASP A 61 14.12 4.36 9.22
CA ASP A 61 13.98 5.27 8.08
C ASP A 61 13.22 4.56 6.95
N VAL A 62 12.30 5.26 6.30
CA VAL A 62 11.45 4.73 5.23
C VAL A 62 11.66 5.54 3.95
N ASP A 63 12.15 4.89 2.92
CA ASP A 63 12.19 5.44 1.56
C ASP A 63 10.93 4.99 0.81
N PHE A 64 10.23 5.93 0.17
CA PHE A 64 9.02 5.64 -0.58
C PHE A 64 9.31 5.48 -2.07
N TYR A 65 8.72 4.47 -2.71
CA TYR A 65 8.86 4.22 -4.14
C TYR A 65 7.49 4.05 -4.79
N ARG A 66 7.25 4.80 -5.87
CA ARG A 66 5.99 4.76 -6.63
C ARG A 66 6.06 3.75 -7.78
N ALA A 67 6.29 2.47 -7.47
CA ALA A 67 6.43 1.41 -8.48
C ALA A 67 5.12 1.12 -9.25
N LEU A 68 3.99 1.17 -8.55
CA LEU A 68 2.66 1.05 -9.14
C LEU A 68 1.64 1.76 -8.26
N PRO A 69 1.59 3.10 -8.30
CA PRO A 69 0.86 3.87 -7.32
C PRO A 69 -0.66 3.72 -7.49
N PRO A 70 -1.44 3.71 -6.40
CA PRO A 70 -2.92 3.61 -6.45
C PRO A 70 -3.59 4.93 -6.86
N ALA A 71 -2.86 6.05 -6.80
CA ALA A 71 -3.27 7.38 -7.26
C ALA A 71 -2.10 8.07 -7.98
N GLY A 72 -2.41 9.10 -8.76
CA GLY A 72 -1.41 9.77 -9.58
C GLY A 72 -1.40 11.28 -9.46
N TYR A 73 -0.25 11.88 -9.69
CA TYR A 73 -0.10 13.32 -9.85
C TYR A 73 -0.64 13.74 -11.23
N THR A 74 -1.97 13.87 -11.34
CA THR A 74 -2.66 14.15 -12.63
C THR A 74 -2.34 15.51 -13.23
N LYS A 75 -1.72 16.40 -12.47
CA LYS A 75 -1.21 17.70 -12.93
C LYS A 75 0.32 17.76 -13.02
N GLY A 76 0.98 16.62 -12.78
CA GLY A 76 2.42 16.55 -12.55
C GLY A 76 2.80 16.98 -11.13
N LEU A 77 4.08 16.83 -10.82
CA LEU A 77 4.69 17.23 -9.55
C LEU A 77 6.14 17.67 -9.80
N ALA A 78 6.54 18.84 -9.29
CA ALA A 78 7.92 19.28 -9.43
C ALA A 78 8.87 18.39 -8.60
N ALA A 79 10.09 18.18 -9.09
CA ALA A 79 11.09 17.33 -8.42
C ALA A 79 11.33 17.73 -6.96
N VAL A 80 11.32 19.03 -6.67
CA VAL A 80 11.51 19.60 -5.33
C VAL A 80 10.35 19.31 -4.36
N GLU A 81 9.18 18.97 -4.88
CA GLU A 81 7.98 18.67 -4.09
C GLU A 81 7.82 17.15 -3.86
N ARG A 82 8.72 16.33 -4.41
CA ARG A 82 8.66 14.88 -4.26
C ARG A 82 9.03 14.44 -2.85
N THR A 83 8.23 13.52 -2.33
CA THR A 83 8.51 12.79 -1.08
C THR A 83 8.97 11.36 -1.33
N ASP A 84 8.85 10.88 -2.57
CA ASP A 84 9.30 9.57 -3.01
C ASP A 84 10.70 9.61 -3.63
N ILE A 85 11.39 8.48 -3.61
CA ILE A 85 12.64 8.27 -4.33
C ILE A 85 12.35 8.17 -5.82
N GLY A 86 12.73 9.21 -6.56
CA GLY A 86 12.65 9.26 -8.01
C GLY A 86 13.48 10.39 -8.59
N GLU A 87 13.64 10.39 -9.91
CA GLU A 87 14.42 11.39 -10.63
C GLU A 87 13.51 12.37 -11.36
N GLY A 88 13.86 13.66 -11.28
CA GLY A 88 13.20 14.73 -12.04
C GLY A 88 11.73 14.96 -11.68
N ASP A 89 11.11 15.83 -12.46
CA ASP A 89 9.68 16.16 -12.35
C ASP A 89 8.82 14.94 -12.72
N VAL A 90 7.72 14.77 -12.00
CA VAL A 90 6.67 13.82 -12.41
C VAL A 90 5.81 14.51 -13.46
N ALA A 91 5.80 13.95 -14.69
CA ALA A 91 4.88 14.40 -15.73
C ALA A 91 3.41 14.11 -15.34
N PRO A 92 2.43 14.83 -15.89
CA PRO A 92 1.01 14.55 -15.64
C PRO A 92 0.63 13.09 -15.87
N GLU A 93 0.15 12.44 -14.81
CA GLU A 93 -0.18 11.03 -14.82
C GLU A 93 -1.63 10.76 -15.25
N VAL A 94 -1.86 9.54 -15.75
CA VAL A 94 -3.11 9.16 -16.43
C VAL A 94 -3.59 7.84 -15.83
N ARG A 95 -4.87 7.84 -15.42
CA ARG A 95 -5.55 6.67 -14.86
C ARG A 95 -5.51 5.50 -15.83
N GLY A 96 -5.22 4.30 -15.34
CA GLY A 96 -5.12 3.08 -16.17
C GLY A 96 -3.87 2.99 -17.03
N ARG A 97 -2.97 3.97 -16.95
CA ARG A 97 -1.66 3.93 -17.60
C ARG A 97 -0.53 4.06 -16.58
N HIS A 98 -0.63 5.05 -15.70
CA HIS A 98 0.39 5.39 -14.72
C HIS A 98 -0.03 4.99 -13.29
N PHE A 99 -1.33 4.95 -13.00
CA PHE A 99 -1.88 4.54 -11.70
C PHE A 99 -3.21 3.79 -11.88
N PHE A 100 -3.50 2.84 -10.97
CA PHE A 100 -4.55 1.82 -11.15
C PHE A 100 -5.53 1.74 -9.95
N PRO A 101 -6.36 2.77 -9.74
CA PRO A 101 -7.34 2.80 -8.65
C PRO A 101 -8.53 1.90 -8.96
N TYR A 102 -9.02 1.21 -7.94
CA TYR A 102 -10.25 0.39 -8.03
C TYR A 102 -11.53 1.17 -7.72
N LYS A 103 -11.43 2.49 -7.49
CA LYS A 103 -12.54 3.36 -7.11
C LYS A 103 -12.51 4.71 -7.83
N PRO A 104 -13.65 5.27 -8.25
CA PRO A 104 -14.99 4.68 -8.18
C PRO A 104 -15.16 3.51 -9.17
N TYR A 105 -16.12 2.62 -8.90
CA TYR A 105 -16.24 1.32 -9.57
C TYR A 105 -16.38 1.40 -11.11
N HIS A 106 -17.09 2.40 -11.64
CA HIS A 106 -17.28 2.56 -13.09
C HIS A 106 -16.04 3.15 -13.79
N LEU A 107 -15.03 3.57 -13.01
CA LEU A 107 -13.72 4.03 -13.48
C LEU A 107 -12.59 3.12 -12.96
N ASP A 108 -12.92 1.89 -12.61
CA ASP A 108 -11.92 0.91 -12.19
C ASP A 108 -10.85 0.77 -13.29
N ALA A 109 -9.60 0.74 -12.85
CA ALA A 109 -8.45 0.57 -13.70
C ALA A 109 -7.59 -0.54 -13.14
N HIS A 110 -7.29 -1.51 -14.01
CA HIS A 110 -6.60 -2.71 -13.64
C HIS A 110 -5.15 -2.74 -14.13
N GLU A 111 -4.25 -3.18 -13.25
CA GLU A 111 -2.86 -3.40 -13.61
C GLU A 111 -2.80 -4.40 -14.77
N THR A 112 -2.06 -4.04 -15.82
CA THR A 112 -1.80 -4.97 -16.92
C THR A 112 -0.67 -5.93 -16.53
N ARG A 113 -0.52 -7.05 -17.25
CA ARG A 113 0.67 -7.91 -17.10
C ARG A 113 1.97 -7.13 -17.33
N GLY A 114 1.97 -6.17 -18.26
CA GLY A 114 3.12 -5.28 -18.48
C GLY A 114 3.41 -4.40 -17.27
N SER A 115 2.37 -3.90 -16.60
CA SER A 115 2.49 -3.13 -15.36
C SER A 115 3.03 -3.98 -14.21
N LEU A 116 2.60 -5.24 -14.08
CA LEU A 116 3.13 -6.17 -13.09
C LEU A 116 4.61 -6.52 -13.35
N ALA A 117 5.00 -6.72 -14.62
CA ALA A 117 6.39 -6.94 -14.97
C ALA A 117 7.26 -5.70 -14.70
N HIS A 118 6.75 -4.50 -15.01
CA HIS A 118 7.41 -3.24 -14.66
C HIS A 118 7.62 -3.13 -13.14
N LEU A 119 6.56 -3.37 -12.37
CA LEU A 119 6.59 -3.40 -10.92
C LEU A 119 7.67 -4.36 -10.39
N THR A 120 7.69 -5.61 -10.87
CA THR A 120 8.69 -6.60 -10.47
C THR A 120 10.11 -6.09 -10.70
N ASN A 121 10.38 -5.49 -11.87
CA ASN A 121 11.71 -4.95 -12.18
C ASN A 121 12.11 -3.79 -11.27
N VAL A 122 11.16 -2.91 -10.92
CA VAL A 122 11.41 -1.79 -10.00
C VAL A 122 11.75 -2.32 -8.61
N VAL A 123 10.89 -3.19 -8.05
CA VAL A 123 11.09 -3.72 -6.70
C VAL A 123 12.36 -4.58 -6.61
N GLN A 124 12.64 -5.41 -7.62
CA GLN A 124 13.88 -6.20 -7.67
C GLN A 124 15.12 -5.30 -7.63
N ARG A 125 15.13 -4.20 -8.39
CA ARG A 125 16.25 -3.24 -8.40
C ARG A 125 16.44 -2.58 -7.04
N VAL A 126 15.34 -2.14 -6.41
CA VAL A 126 15.36 -1.51 -5.09
C VAL A 126 15.92 -2.47 -4.04
N LEU A 127 15.42 -3.71 -4.00
CA LEU A 127 15.86 -4.70 -3.01
C LEU A 127 17.28 -5.22 -3.27
N ALA A 128 17.68 -5.36 -4.53
CA ALA A 128 19.05 -5.76 -4.92
C ALA A 128 20.12 -4.72 -4.55
N SER A 129 19.74 -3.48 -4.22
CA SER A 129 20.68 -2.46 -3.73
C SER A 129 21.37 -2.84 -2.41
N GLY A 130 20.77 -3.75 -1.62
CA GLY A 130 21.26 -4.11 -0.30
C GLY A 130 21.10 -3.03 0.76
N LYS A 131 20.45 -1.89 0.44
CA LYS A 131 20.25 -0.76 1.36
C LYS A 131 19.17 -1.02 2.41
N TYR A 132 18.24 -1.92 2.15
CA TYR A 132 17.01 -2.07 2.93
C TYR A 132 16.97 -3.36 3.74
N HIS A 133 16.46 -3.28 4.98
CA HIS A 133 16.24 -4.44 5.85
C HIS A 133 14.98 -5.25 5.46
N GLY A 134 14.10 -4.67 4.65
CA GLY A 134 12.83 -5.25 4.21
C GLY A 134 12.03 -4.21 3.42
N ALA A 135 10.85 -4.61 2.93
CA ALA A 135 9.93 -3.70 2.25
C ALA A 135 8.49 -3.90 2.71
N ILE A 136 7.71 -2.81 2.62
CA ILE A 136 6.26 -2.80 2.85
C ILE A 136 5.58 -2.46 1.53
N TRP A 137 4.75 -3.38 1.03
CA TRP A 137 3.95 -3.22 -0.18
C TRP A 137 2.53 -2.82 0.17
N THR A 138 2.15 -1.57 -0.12
CA THR A 138 0.80 -1.07 0.14
C THR A 138 -0.07 -1.15 -1.11
N GLN A 139 -1.25 -1.72 -0.99
CA GLN A 139 -2.21 -1.80 -2.10
C GLN A 139 -3.65 -1.87 -1.58
N GLY A 140 -4.59 -1.51 -2.46
CA GLY A 140 -6.00 -1.76 -2.24
C GLY A 140 -6.29 -3.23 -1.98
N SER A 141 -7.16 -3.50 -1.00
CA SER A 141 -7.53 -4.86 -0.62
C SER A 141 -8.14 -5.75 -1.71
N PRO A 142 -8.76 -5.27 -2.81
CA PRO A 142 -9.34 -6.17 -3.81
C PRO A 142 -8.34 -7.08 -4.53
N ARG A 143 -7.05 -6.73 -4.61
CA ARG A 143 -6.06 -7.42 -5.45
C ARG A 143 -4.70 -7.62 -4.81
N ILE A 144 -4.57 -7.27 -3.55
CA ILE A 144 -3.29 -7.37 -2.86
C ILE A 144 -2.82 -8.82 -2.78
N GLU A 145 -3.71 -9.79 -2.55
CA GLU A 145 -3.38 -11.22 -2.50
C GLU A 145 -2.75 -11.73 -3.81
N GLU A 146 -3.30 -11.32 -4.96
CA GLU A 146 -2.77 -11.68 -6.28
C GLU A 146 -1.39 -11.05 -6.52
N THR A 147 -1.23 -9.79 -6.14
CA THR A 147 0.00 -9.02 -6.39
C THR A 147 1.15 -9.51 -5.52
N ILE A 148 0.91 -9.74 -4.22
CA ILE A 148 1.95 -10.27 -3.33
C ILE A 148 2.30 -11.71 -3.70
N TYR A 149 1.34 -12.52 -4.17
CA TYR A 149 1.63 -13.87 -4.65
C TYR A 149 2.48 -13.84 -5.92
N TRP A 150 2.14 -12.95 -6.86
CA TRP A 150 2.95 -12.70 -8.06
C TRP A 150 4.39 -12.30 -7.71
N LEU A 151 4.57 -11.34 -6.81
CA LEU A 151 5.90 -10.90 -6.37
C LEU A 151 6.65 -12.02 -5.65
N ASN A 152 5.97 -12.81 -4.81
CA ASN A 152 6.55 -13.93 -4.09
C ASN A 152 7.13 -15.00 -5.01
N LEU A 153 6.57 -15.16 -6.22
CA LEU A 153 7.07 -16.11 -7.22
C LEU A 153 8.26 -15.57 -8.03
N LEU A 154 8.37 -14.25 -8.18
CA LEU A 154 9.27 -13.64 -9.17
C LEU A 154 10.43 -12.84 -8.60
N LEU A 155 10.30 -12.30 -7.38
CA LEU A 155 11.39 -11.55 -6.76
C LEU A 155 12.39 -12.50 -6.12
N ASP A 156 13.65 -12.31 -6.48
CA ASP A 156 14.79 -12.93 -5.81
C ASP A 156 15.32 -11.94 -4.77
N CYS A 157 14.84 -12.06 -3.54
CA CYS A 157 15.27 -11.22 -2.43
C CYS A 157 15.40 -12.02 -1.13
N THR A 158 16.44 -11.70 -0.35
CA THR A 158 16.72 -12.36 0.94
C THR A 158 16.10 -11.65 2.14
N VAL A 159 15.53 -10.47 1.93
CA VAL A 159 14.85 -9.64 2.94
C VAL A 159 13.34 -9.84 2.89
N PRO A 160 12.60 -9.58 3.99
CA PRO A 160 11.16 -9.73 4.05
C PRO A 160 10.45 -8.66 3.22
N VAL A 161 9.34 -9.06 2.60
CA VAL A 161 8.39 -8.16 1.94
C VAL A 161 7.02 -8.39 2.57
N CYS A 162 6.46 -7.34 3.17
CA CYS A 162 5.19 -7.36 3.87
C CYS A 162 4.12 -6.62 3.04
N GLY A 163 3.09 -7.32 2.59
CA GLY A 163 1.91 -6.71 2.00
C GLY A 163 0.99 -6.12 3.07
N ASN A 164 0.45 -4.93 2.79
CA ASN A 164 -0.53 -4.28 3.65
C ASN A 164 -1.67 -3.65 2.84
N ALA A 165 -2.88 -3.92 3.28
CA ALA A 165 -4.09 -3.20 2.93
C ALA A 165 -4.76 -2.64 4.20
N ALA A 166 -5.89 -1.98 4.00
CA ALA A 166 -6.82 -1.59 5.06
C ALA A 166 -8.24 -1.73 4.54
N GLN A 167 -9.18 -2.08 5.42
CA GLN A 167 -10.61 -2.13 5.10
C GLN A 167 -11.32 -0.82 5.46
N ARG A 168 -10.79 -0.08 6.45
CA ARG A 168 -11.25 1.28 6.76
C ARG A 168 -10.31 2.33 6.15
N PRO A 169 -10.83 3.43 5.58
CA PRO A 169 -10.01 4.55 5.14
C PRO A 169 -9.14 5.12 6.25
N HIS A 170 -7.92 5.54 5.90
CA HIS A 170 -7.02 6.20 6.83
C HIS A 170 -7.66 7.47 7.45
N GLY A 171 -7.47 7.64 8.75
CA GLY A 171 -8.06 8.71 9.55
C GLY A 171 -9.54 8.48 9.93
N GLN A 172 -10.15 7.35 9.55
CA GLN A 172 -11.43 6.94 10.12
C GLN A 172 -11.23 6.45 11.56
N VAL A 173 -12.25 6.61 12.41
CA VAL A 173 -12.28 5.97 13.72
C VAL A 173 -12.00 4.47 13.59
N SER A 174 -11.05 3.99 14.37
CA SER A 174 -10.61 2.59 14.41
C SER A 174 -10.07 2.09 13.06
N ASP A 175 -9.36 2.93 12.30
CA ASP A 175 -8.68 2.45 11.09
C ASP A 175 -7.67 1.33 11.41
N ASP A 176 -7.69 0.30 10.58
CA ASP A 176 -6.84 -0.89 10.71
C ASP A 176 -5.47 -0.70 10.02
N GLY A 177 -5.39 0.24 9.07
CA GLY A 177 -4.19 0.49 8.27
C GLY A 177 -2.97 0.91 9.08
N ALA A 178 -3.13 1.82 10.04
CA ALA A 178 -2.01 2.29 10.87
C ALA A 178 -1.34 1.14 11.64
N LYS A 179 -2.16 0.29 12.27
CA LYS A 179 -1.66 -0.86 13.03
C LYS A 179 -1.03 -1.92 12.12
N ASN A 180 -1.63 -2.19 10.96
CA ASN A 180 -1.08 -3.12 9.97
C ASN A 180 0.34 -2.72 9.52
N LEU A 181 0.57 -1.42 9.29
CA LEU A 181 1.90 -0.90 8.92
C LEU A 181 2.90 -1.02 10.08
N ILE A 182 2.50 -0.66 11.30
CA ILE A 182 3.35 -0.79 12.50
C ILE A 182 3.76 -2.25 12.73
N ASP A 183 2.82 -3.19 12.60
CA ASP A 183 3.07 -4.63 12.74
C ASP A 183 4.05 -5.15 11.67
N SER A 184 4.05 -4.53 10.50
CA SER A 184 5.01 -4.87 9.45
C SER A 184 6.42 -4.39 9.77
N VAL A 185 6.55 -3.20 10.36
CA VAL A 185 7.83 -2.72 10.91
C VAL A 185 8.31 -3.65 12.03
N ASP A 186 7.43 -4.03 12.95
CA ASP A 186 7.75 -4.97 14.03
C ASP A 186 8.23 -6.32 13.48
N TYR A 187 7.52 -6.87 12.49
CA TYR A 187 7.87 -8.13 11.84
C TYR A 187 9.26 -8.06 11.20
N ILE A 188 9.54 -7.02 10.42
CA ILE A 188 10.84 -6.82 9.76
C ILE A 188 11.97 -6.76 10.79
N LEU A 189 11.81 -5.93 11.84
CA LEU A 189 12.83 -5.74 12.88
C LEU A 189 13.01 -6.96 13.78
N SER A 190 11.96 -7.75 14.02
CA SER A 190 12.02 -8.92 14.89
C SER A 190 12.93 -10.03 14.36
N ARG A 191 13.20 -10.04 13.04
CA ARG A 191 13.98 -11.09 12.36
C ARG A 191 13.39 -12.51 12.49
N VAL A 192 12.16 -12.67 12.97
CA VAL A 192 11.50 -13.99 13.11
C VAL A 192 11.36 -14.74 11.77
N TRP A 193 11.31 -13.96 10.69
CA TRP A 193 11.27 -14.39 9.29
C TRP A 193 12.58 -15.01 8.79
N ALA A 194 13.70 -14.78 9.48
CA ALA A 194 15.02 -15.19 9.03
C ALA A 194 15.36 -16.64 9.43
N ASP A 195 16.07 -17.36 8.56
CA ASP A 195 16.72 -18.63 8.88
C ASP A 195 18.05 -18.40 9.64
N ALA A 196 18.74 -19.48 9.98
CA ALA A 196 20.05 -19.41 10.68
C ALA A 196 21.14 -18.68 9.87
N ALA A 197 21.00 -18.60 8.54
CA ALA A 197 21.89 -17.86 7.65
C ALA A 197 21.40 -16.42 7.42
N GLY A 198 20.34 -15.98 8.11
CA GLY A 198 19.78 -14.65 7.97
C GLY A 198 18.95 -14.43 6.70
N ARG A 199 18.61 -15.50 5.96
CA ARG A 199 17.81 -15.44 4.73
C ARG A 199 16.33 -15.60 5.02
N ASN A 200 15.50 -14.99 4.19
CA ASN A 200 14.06 -15.10 4.31
C ASN A 200 13.56 -16.54 4.09
N ARG A 201 13.02 -17.15 5.15
CA ARG A 201 12.36 -18.47 5.11
C ARG A 201 10.83 -18.40 5.08
N ALA A 202 10.26 -17.24 5.35
CA ALA A 202 8.81 -17.05 5.38
C ALA A 202 8.22 -16.78 4.00
N GLY A 203 9.06 -16.41 3.02
CA GLY A 203 8.61 -15.84 1.76
C GLY A 203 8.04 -14.44 1.96
N MET A 204 7.17 -14.00 1.06
CA MET A 204 6.39 -12.80 1.26
C MET A 204 5.18 -13.09 2.12
N VAL A 205 4.79 -12.10 2.93
CA VAL A 205 3.67 -12.23 3.85
C VAL A 205 2.70 -11.08 3.66
N LEU A 206 1.41 -11.34 3.91
CA LEU A 206 0.42 -10.29 4.12
C LEU A 206 0.25 -10.10 5.63
N ILE A 207 0.45 -8.88 6.12
CA ILE A 207 0.26 -8.55 7.54
C ILE A 207 -1.00 -7.70 7.66
N GLN A 208 -2.05 -8.32 8.20
CA GLN A 208 -3.38 -7.75 8.33
C GLN A 208 -3.96 -8.21 9.66
N GLU A 209 -4.56 -7.27 10.40
CA GLU A 209 -5.28 -7.54 11.64
C GLU A 209 -4.48 -8.38 12.65
N GLN A 210 -3.21 -8.00 12.82
CA GLN A 210 -2.26 -8.64 13.75
C GLN A 210 -1.99 -10.12 13.44
N GLN A 211 -2.27 -10.55 12.21
CA GLN A 211 -1.95 -11.87 11.69
C GLN A 211 -0.94 -11.77 10.56
N ILE A 212 -0.10 -12.79 10.44
CA ILE A 212 0.90 -12.94 9.38
C ILE A 212 0.44 -14.09 8.50
N PHE A 213 0.02 -13.76 7.29
CA PHE A 213 -0.39 -14.77 6.30
C PHE A 213 0.71 -14.98 5.27
N ALA A 214 0.96 -16.23 4.89
CA ALA A 214 1.80 -16.51 3.73
C ALA A 214 1.12 -15.99 2.46
N ALA A 215 1.86 -15.29 1.59
CA ALA A 215 1.33 -14.76 0.33
C ALA A 215 0.69 -15.84 -0.57
N ARG A 216 1.14 -17.10 -0.44
CA ARG A 216 0.60 -18.25 -1.19
C ARG A 216 -0.82 -18.65 -0.79
N ASP A 217 -1.17 -18.47 0.47
CA ASP A 217 -2.35 -19.10 1.07
C ASP A 217 -3.43 -18.09 1.46
N VAL A 218 -3.09 -16.79 1.50
CA VAL A 218 -4.02 -15.74 1.93
C VAL A 218 -5.10 -15.46 0.89
N GLN A 219 -6.34 -15.34 1.36
CA GLN A 219 -7.48 -14.90 0.55
C GLN A 219 -8.34 -13.92 1.34
N LYS A 220 -8.91 -12.92 0.67
CA LYS A 220 -9.96 -12.06 1.18
C LYS A 220 -11.30 -12.80 1.16
N GLY A 221 -11.73 -13.28 2.33
CA GLY A 221 -13.03 -13.91 2.53
C GLY A 221 -14.18 -12.92 2.78
N ASP A 222 -13.90 -11.74 3.34
CA ASP A 222 -14.92 -10.73 3.66
C ASP A 222 -14.37 -9.29 3.50
N ALA A 223 -15.26 -8.32 3.27
CA ALA A 223 -14.95 -6.90 3.10
C ALA A 223 -15.03 -6.14 4.44
N ARG A 224 -14.38 -6.67 5.47
CA ARG A 224 -14.27 -6.07 6.82
C ARG A 224 -12.92 -6.42 7.47
N PRO A 225 -12.47 -5.68 8.50
CA PRO A 225 -11.32 -6.10 9.29
C PRO A 225 -11.50 -7.54 9.82
N GLY A 226 -10.45 -8.35 9.71
CA GLY A 226 -10.46 -9.78 10.02
C GLY A 226 -11.14 -10.61 8.93
N GLY A 227 -11.23 -10.05 7.72
CA GLY A 227 -11.83 -10.68 6.55
C GLY A 227 -10.83 -11.49 5.72
N TYR A 228 -9.53 -11.41 5.99
CA TYR A 228 -8.54 -12.29 5.38
C TYR A 228 -8.51 -13.64 6.08
N VAL A 229 -8.37 -14.70 5.29
CA VAL A 229 -8.34 -16.09 5.75
C VAL A 229 -7.24 -16.86 5.03
N THR A 230 -6.73 -17.90 5.67
CA THR A 230 -5.83 -18.86 5.03
C THR A 230 -6.66 -19.91 4.29
N THR A 231 -6.36 -20.09 3.01
CA THR A 231 -6.88 -21.19 2.19
C THR A 231 -5.82 -22.28 2.04
N GLY A 232 -6.23 -23.55 2.07
CA GLY A 232 -5.29 -24.68 1.93
C GLY A 232 -5.13 -25.59 3.17
N GLY A 233 -6.10 -25.64 4.07
CA GLY A 233 -6.12 -26.63 5.16
C GLY A 233 -6.50 -28.05 4.70
N HIS A 234 -5.55 -28.98 4.85
CA HIS A 234 -5.66 -30.45 4.70
C HIS A 234 -6.16 -30.99 3.35
N GLY A 235 -5.31 -30.90 2.33
CA GLY A 235 -5.36 -31.75 1.15
C GLY A 235 -4.03 -32.48 0.94
N GLY A 236 -3.78 -33.53 1.73
CA GLY A 236 -2.63 -34.45 1.57
C GLY A 236 -1.46 -34.21 2.52
#